data_AF-A0AAW5K146-F1
#
_entry.id   AF-A0AAW5K146-F1
#
_cell.length_a   1.000
_cell.length_b   1.000
_cell.length_c   1.000
_cell.angle_alpha   90.00
_cell.angle_beta   90.00
_cell.angle_gamma   90.00
#
_symmetry.space_group_name_H-M   'P 1'
#
loop_
_entity.id
_entity.type
_entity.pdbx_description
1 polymer ?
#
loop_
_entity_poly.entity_id
_entity_poly.type
_entity_poly.pdbx_seq_one_letter_code
_entity_poly.pdbx_strand_id
1 'polypeptide(L)'
;MINTITNLKITKLRELSTLSVDSEYLTIDYLDEDGEEQRIEKLTHEEDLGEYNVKTDLWVDILEDWRLTKPIPVPSAEKEDWKLLEDYVWNLTDSKYQELSDNRNKLYEADDVASILRSISRLSDVGRATLNKLLDNGSKDAEDEYEEQWNRIVPLRQADGEEE
;
A
#
# COMPACT_ATOMS: atom_id res chain seq x y z
N MET A 1 9.48 -2.26 24.71
CA MET A 1 9.93 -2.45 23.31
C MET A 1 8.74 -2.33 22.36
N ILE A 2 8.93 -2.08 21.05
CA ILE A 2 7.84 -2.25 20.09
C ILE A 2 7.48 -3.74 19.99
N ASN A 3 6.26 -4.10 20.33
CA ASN A 3 5.77 -5.47 20.20
C ASN A 3 5.11 -5.66 18.83
N THR A 4 4.04 -4.91 18.55
CA THR A 4 3.22 -5.00 17.34
C THR A 4 2.94 -3.61 16.78
N ILE A 5 3.28 -3.36 15.52
CA ILE A 5 2.91 -2.11 14.83
C ILE A 5 1.47 -2.26 14.30
N THR A 6 0.61 -1.32 14.67
CA THR A 6 -0.82 -1.33 14.32
C THR A 6 -1.15 -0.35 13.19
N ASN A 7 -0.36 0.71 13.05
CA ASN A 7 -0.53 1.68 11.98
C ASN A 7 0.81 2.35 11.64
N LEU A 8 0.98 2.65 10.35
CA LEU A 8 2.13 3.31 9.79
C LEU A 8 1.65 4.42 8.86
N LYS A 9 2.13 5.64 9.11
CA LYS A 9 1.75 6.82 8.34
C LYS A 9 2.98 7.63 7.98
N ILE A 10 3.03 8.05 6.73
CA ILE A 10 4.04 8.98 6.23
C ILE A 10 3.37 10.33 6.02
N THR A 11 4.00 11.38 6.54
CA THR A 11 3.51 12.75 6.34
C THR A 11 4.59 13.59 5.67
N LYS A 12 4.22 14.22 4.56
CA LYS A 12 5.07 15.14 3.79
C LYS A 12 4.72 16.57 4.16
N LEU A 13 5.66 17.31 4.74
CA LEU A 13 5.56 18.76 4.89
C LEU A 13 6.00 19.41 3.60
N ARG A 14 5.20 20.36 3.12
CA ARG A 14 5.47 21.10 1.90
C ARG A 14 5.72 22.56 2.24
N GLU A 15 6.70 23.15 1.59
CA GLU A 15 6.91 24.59 1.63
C GLU A 15 5.74 25.27 0.91
N LEU A 16 5.04 26.20 1.57
CA LEU A 16 3.81 26.80 1.03
C LEU A 16 4.05 27.66 -0.23
N SER A 17 5.25 28.18 -0.42
CA SER A 17 5.64 29.07 -1.52
C SER A 17 5.90 28.30 -2.83
N THR A 18 6.47 27.11 -2.74
CA THR A 18 6.95 26.29 -3.88
C THR A 18 6.14 25.01 -4.06
N LEU A 19 5.38 24.60 -3.03
CA LEU A 19 4.72 23.30 -2.89
C LEU A 19 5.67 22.09 -2.96
N SER A 20 6.98 22.33 -2.96
CA SER A 20 7.98 21.27 -2.84
C SER A 20 7.90 20.65 -1.44
N VAL A 21 8.16 19.35 -1.37
CA VAL A 21 8.25 18.67 -0.09
C VAL A 21 9.55 19.12 0.58
N ASP A 22 9.40 19.72 1.75
CA ASP A 22 10.47 20.28 2.58
C ASP A 22 11.01 19.22 3.56
N SER A 23 10.13 18.36 4.07
CA SER A 23 10.52 17.23 4.92
C SER A 23 9.46 16.14 4.92
N GLU A 24 9.89 14.93 5.26
CA GLU A 24 9.03 13.77 5.45
C GLU A 24 9.26 13.21 6.85
N TYR A 25 8.17 12.72 7.47
CA TYR A 25 8.26 12.04 8.74
C TYR A 25 7.33 10.83 8.82
N LEU A 26 7.84 9.82 9.50
CA LEU A 26 7.13 8.59 9.83
C LEU A 26 6.45 8.73 11.19
N THR A 27 5.19 8.37 11.23
CA THR A 27 4.42 8.16 12.46
C THR A 27 4.12 6.67 12.57
N ILE A 28 4.44 6.07 13.72
CA ILE A 28 4.25 4.65 14.01
C ILE A 28 3.37 4.53 15.24
N ASP A 29 2.20 3.90 15.10
CA ASP A 29 1.39 3.46 16.24
C ASP A 29 1.70 2.00 16.52
N TYR A 30 1.93 1.67 17.79
CA TYR A 30 2.29 0.32 18.18
C TYR A 30 1.79 -0.04 19.57
N LEU A 31 1.65 -1.34 19.81
CA LEU A 31 1.51 -1.90 21.13
C LEU A 31 2.89 -2.22 21.68
N ASP A 32 3.14 -1.82 22.93
CA ASP A 32 4.35 -2.23 23.65
C ASP A 32 4.24 -3.66 24.20
N GLU A 33 5.21 -4.06 25.01
CA GLU A 33 5.28 -5.41 25.59
C GLU A 33 4.16 -5.70 26.59
N ASP A 34 3.58 -4.66 27.18
CA ASP A 34 2.45 -4.78 28.11
C ASP A 34 1.10 -4.71 27.37
N GLY A 35 1.13 -4.46 26.04
CA GLY A 35 -0.05 -4.31 25.21
C GLY A 35 -0.67 -2.92 25.26
N GLU A 36 0.05 -1.92 25.77
CA GLU A 36 -0.40 -0.54 25.83
C GLU A 36 -0.09 0.19 24.52
N GLU A 37 -1.01 1.05 24.10
CA GLU A 37 -0.85 1.84 22.87
C GLU A 37 0.18 2.96 23.07
N GLN A 38 1.16 2.99 22.18
CA GLN A 38 2.22 3.99 22.12
C GLN A 38 2.33 4.55 20.69
N ARG A 39 3.01 5.69 20.58
CA ARG A 39 3.21 6.38 19.30
C ARG A 39 4.61 6.98 19.20
N ILE A 40 5.26 6.73 18.07
CA ILE A 40 6.36 7.56 17.56
C ILE A 40 5.73 8.60 16.64
N GLU A 41 5.77 9.88 16.99
CA GLU A 41 5.03 10.92 16.26
C GLU A 41 5.75 11.40 14.99
N LYS A 42 7.09 11.52 15.06
CA LYS A 42 7.84 12.25 14.05
C LYS A 42 9.27 11.71 13.93
N LEU A 43 9.42 10.58 13.23
CA LEU A 43 10.72 10.07 12.85
C LEU A 43 11.12 10.68 11.49
N THR A 44 12.06 11.61 11.50
CA THR A 44 12.47 12.34 10.28
C THR A 44 13.20 11.45 9.26
N HIS A 45 13.31 11.87 8.01
CA HIS A 45 13.96 11.11 6.93
C HIS A 45 14.99 12.01 6.20
N GLU A 46 16.21 11.52 5.92
CA GLU A 46 17.29 12.33 5.32
C GLU A 46 17.51 12.11 3.81
N GLU A 47 17.16 10.96 3.24
CA GLU A 47 17.45 10.65 1.84
C GLU A 47 16.21 10.61 0.95
N ASP A 48 16.45 10.61 -0.38
CA ASP A 48 15.49 10.59 -1.48
C ASP A 48 14.04 10.39 -1.02
N LEU A 49 13.27 11.48 -0.97
CA LEU A 49 11.87 11.51 -0.54
C LEU A 49 11.08 10.42 -1.27
N GLY A 50 11.01 9.24 -0.66
CA GLY A 50 10.51 8.07 -1.35
C GLY A 50 9.06 8.29 -1.73
N GLU A 51 8.67 7.74 -2.88
CA GLU A 51 7.27 7.57 -3.21
C GLU A 51 6.70 6.37 -2.46
N TYR A 52 6.91 6.33 -1.14
CA TYR A 52 6.32 5.29 -0.31
C TYR A 52 4.82 5.47 -0.25
N ASN A 53 4.11 4.38 -0.48
CA ASN A 53 2.71 4.25 -0.23
C ASN A 53 2.49 3.17 0.83
N VAL A 54 2.28 3.61 2.06
CA VAL A 54 2.04 2.75 3.24
C VAL A 54 0.90 1.75 3.08
N LYS A 55 0.04 1.91 2.07
CA LYS A 55 -1.04 0.98 1.75
C LYS A 55 -0.59 -0.20 0.91
N THR A 56 0.29 0.05 -0.07
CA THR A 56 0.69 -0.94 -1.07
C THR A 56 2.06 -1.53 -0.80
N ASP A 57 2.97 -0.70 -0.29
CA ASP A 57 4.36 -1.11 -0.05
C ASP A 57 4.44 -1.95 1.22
N LEU A 58 5.44 -2.81 1.31
CA LEU A 58 5.64 -3.63 2.49
C LEU A 58 6.11 -2.73 3.63
N TRP A 59 5.43 -2.79 4.77
CA TRP A 59 5.81 -1.98 5.94
C TRP A 59 7.23 -2.26 6.40
N VAL A 60 7.70 -3.50 6.27
CA VAL A 60 9.08 -3.88 6.59
C VAL A 60 10.11 -3.12 5.73
N ASP A 61 9.87 -2.97 4.43
CA ASP A 61 10.78 -2.27 3.52
C ASP A 61 10.83 -0.79 3.86
N ILE A 62 9.67 -0.18 4.17
CA ILE A 62 9.59 1.22 4.62
C ILE A 62 10.37 1.42 5.92
N LEU A 63 10.19 0.52 6.90
CA LEU A 63 10.84 0.62 8.22
C LEU A 63 12.36 0.38 8.12
N GLU A 64 12.80 -0.55 7.28
CA GLU A 64 14.21 -0.81 7.05
C GLU A 64 14.88 0.36 6.31
N ASP A 65 14.20 0.93 5.32
CA ASP A 65 14.69 2.12 4.63
C ASP A 65 14.88 3.27 5.59
N TRP A 66 13.85 3.63 6.39
CA TRP A 66 13.96 4.68 7.41
C TRP A 66 15.14 4.44 8.34
N ARG A 67 15.37 3.19 8.79
CA ARG A 67 16.52 2.83 9.63
C ARG A 67 17.86 3.12 8.93
N LEU A 68 17.96 2.87 7.63
CA LEU A 68 19.18 3.07 6.85
C LEU A 68 19.43 4.55 6.50
N THR A 69 18.37 5.33 6.33
CA THR A 69 18.37 6.74 5.92
C THR A 69 18.18 7.72 7.08
N LYS A 70 18.51 7.25 8.29
CA LYS A 70 18.48 8.01 9.54
C LYS A 70 19.35 9.27 9.46
N PRO A 71 18.81 10.45 9.84
CA PRO A 71 19.51 11.72 9.73
C PRO A 71 20.76 11.82 10.61
N ILE A 72 21.84 12.43 10.08
CA ILE A 72 23.06 12.70 10.84
C ILE A 72 23.36 14.23 10.86
N PRO A 73 23.14 14.93 12.00
CA PRO A 73 22.87 14.40 13.33
C PRO A 73 21.38 14.20 13.63
N VAL A 74 21.08 13.13 14.37
CA VAL A 74 19.73 12.86 14.89
C VAL A 74 19.30 13.93 15.90
N PRO A 75 18.11 14.55 15.74
CA PRO A 75 17.54 15.45 16.72
C PRO A 75 17.43 14.80 18.11
N SER A 76 17.81 15.51 19.17
CA SER A 76 17.78 14.94 20.53
C SER A 76 16.41 14.42 20.98
N ALA A 77 15.33 15.01 20.46
CA ALA A 77 13.97 14.56 20.74
C ALA A 77 13.63 13.20 20.10
N GLU A 78 14.28 12.83 18.99
CA GLU A 78 13.99 11.61 18.23
C GLU A 78 14.95 10.46 18.58
N LYS A 79 15.99 10.69 19.38
CA LYS A 79 17.05 9.70 19.63
C LYS A 79 16.55 8.37 20.18
N GLU A 80 15.59 8.42 21.12
CA GLU A 80 15.03 7.19 21.70
C GLU A 80 14.11 6.49 20.69
N ASP A 81 13.29 7.25 19.96
CA ASP A 81 12.40 6.70 18.93
C ASP A 81 13.18 5.99 17.82
N TRP A 82 14.32 6.56 17.40
CA TRP A 82 15.23 5.92 16.46
C TRP A 82 15.81 4.62 16.98
N LYS A 83 16.17 4.59 18.25
CA LYS A 83 16.69 3.39 18.89
C LYS A 83 15.61 2.32 18.99
N LEU A 84 14.36 2.69 19.30
CA LEU A 84 13.22 1.79 19.31
C LEU A 84 12.97 1.17 17.93
N LEU A 85 13.02 1.98 16.86
CA LEU A 85 12.91 1.48 15.50
C LEU A 85 14.06 0.53 15.14
N GLU A 86 15.30 0.95 15.42
CA GLU A 86 16.50 0.14 15.17
C GLU A 86 16.39 -1.22 15.88
N ASP A 87 16.09 -1.22 17.18
CA ASP A 87 15.94 -2.43 17.97
C ASP A 87 14.80 -3.32 17.46
N TYR A 88 13.68 -2.74 17.00
CA TYR A 88 12.58 -3.51 16.42
C TYR A 88 12.97 -4.18 15.10
N VAL A 89 13.53 -3.41 14.15
CA VAL A 89 13.90 -3.91 12.82
C VAL A 89 15.03 -4.94 12.91
N TRP A 90 16.01 -4.72 13.79
CA TRP A 90 17.10 -5.68 14.01
C TRP A 90 16.64 -7.02 14.58
N ASN A 91 15.55 -7.02 15.37
CA ASN A 91 15.01 -8.22 16.00
C ASN A 91 13.72 -8.71 15.32
N LEU A 92 13.54 -8.39 14.03
CA LEU A 92 12.37 -8.82 13.27
C LEU A 92 12.42 -10.34 13.04
N THR A 93 11.38 -11.05 13.49
CA THR A 93 11.20 -12.49 13.25
C THR A 93 10.26 -12.72 12.07
N ASP A 94 10.27 -13.91 11.47
CA ASP A 94 9.33 -14.29 10.41
C ASP A 94 7.86 -14.09 10.85
N SER A 95 7.56 -14.35 12.13
CA SER A 95 6.22 -14.12 12.69
C SER A 95 5.86 -12.64 12.73
N LYS A 96 6.79 -11.75 13.10
CA LYS A 96 6.56 -10.30 13.11
C LYS A 96 6.46 -9.74 11.69
N TYR A 97 7.24 -10.29 10.77
CA TYR A 97 7.12 -9.96 9.35
C TYR A 97 5.71 -10.26 8.82
N GLN A 98 5.19 -11.46 9.11
CA GLN A 98 3.84 -11.84 8.70
C GLN A 98 2.79 -10.95 9.39
N GLU A 99 2.95 -10.65 10.68
CA GLU A 99 2.05 -9.76 11.42
C GLU A 99 1.99 -8.35 10.82
N LEU A 100 3.12 -7.77 10.40
CA LEU A 100 3.14 -6.47 9.72
C LEU A 100 2.33 -6.49 8.41
N SER A 101 2.48 -7.55 7.62
CA SER A 101 1.71 -7.73 6.37
C SER A 101 0.21 -7.84 6.67
N ASP A 102 -0.15 -8.66 7.66
CA ASP A 102 -1.55 -8.86 8.06
C ASP A 102 -2.18 -7.57 8.60
N ASN A 103 -1.46 -6.80 9.41
CA ASN A 103 -1.96 -5.54 9.97
C ASN A 103 -2.15 -4.48 8.89
N ARG A 104 -1.20 -4.35 7.95
CA ARG A 104 -1.37 -3.48 6.78
C ARG A 104 -2.63 -3.86 6.00
N ASN A 105 -2.80 -5.15 5.69
CA ASN A 105 -3.94 -5.63 4.92
C ASN A 105 -5.24 -5.33 5.67
N LYS A 106 -5.35 -5.65 6.96
CA LYS A 106 -6.54 -5.34 7.78
C LYS A 106 -6.89 -3.85 7.78
N LEU A 107 -5.87 -2.97 7.79
CA LEU A 107 -6.07 -1.52 7.87
C LEU A 107 -6.52 -0.92 6.52
N TYR A 108 -6.09 -1.49 5.40
CA TYR A 108 -6.26 -0.88 4.07
C TYR A 108 -7.06 -1.72 3.05
N GLU A 109 -7.48 -2.93 3.40
CA GLU A 109 -8.24 -3.84 2.51
C GLU A 109 -9.52 -3.20 1.97
N ALA A 110 -10.18 -2.34 2.75
CA ALA A 110 -11.40 -1.66 2.30
C ALA A 110 -11.19 -0.77 1.06
N ASP A 111 -10.03 -0.11 0.96
CA ASP A 111 -9.70 0.74 -0.19
C ASP A 111 -9.35 -0.10 -1.42
N ASP A 112 -8.66 -1.22 -1.22
CA ASP A 112 -8.33 -2.16 -2.28
C ASP A 112 -9.59 -2.82 -2.83
N VAL A 113 -10.48 -3.27 -1.94
CA VAL A 113 -11.80 -3.79 -2.30
C VAL A 113 -12.62 -2.73 -3.03
N ALA A 114 -12.64 -1.48 -2.55
CA ALA A 114 -13.34 -0.39 -3.23
C ALA A 114 -12.74 -0.08 -4.61
N SER A 115 -11.42 -0.15 -4.76
CA SER A 115 -10.71 0.03 -6.03
C SER A 115 -11.05 -1.08 -7.03
N ILE A 116 -11.05 -2.33 -6.57
CA ILE A 116 -11.47 -3.51 -7.34
C ILE A 116 -12.93 -3.34 -7.77
N LEU A 117 -13.84 -3.04 -6.83
CA LEU A 117 -15.26 -2.84 -7.12
C LEU A 117 -15.51 -1.70 -8.12
N ARG A 118 -14.80 -0.58 -8.00
CA ARG A 118 -14.86 0.52 -8.98
C ARG A 118 -14.38 0.07 -10.35
N SER A 119 -13.28 -0.69 -10.41
CA SER A 119 -12.74 -1.21 -11.66
C SER A 119 -13.73 -2.17 -12.33
N ILE A 120 -14.35 -3.07 -11.56
CA ILE A 120 -15.42 -3.97 -12.02
C ILE A 120 -16.64 -3.17 -12.48
N SER A 121 -17.01 -2.11 -11.78
CA SER A 121 -18.17 -1.29 -12.14
C SER A 121 -18.02 -0.61 -13.51
N ARG A 122 -16.78 -0.38 -13.96
CA ARG A 122 -16.44 0.20 -15.26
C ARG A 122 -16.34 -0.82 -16.39
N LEU A 123 -16.38 -2.12 -16.09
CA LEU A 123 -16.44 -3.15 -17.11
C LEU A 123 -17.77 -3.07 -17.85
N SER A 124 -17.72 -3.24 -19.17
CA SER A 124 -18.90 -3.47 -20.01
C SER A 124 -19.60 -4.76 -19.58
N ASP A 125 -20.85 -4.96 -19.99
CA ASP A 125 -21.59 -6.20 -19.70
C ASP A 125 -20.82 -7.46 -20.13
N VAL A 126 -20.09 -7.36 -21.24
CA VAL A 126 -19.22 -8.43 -21.73
C VAL A 126 -17.99 -8.60 -20.86
N GLY A 127 -17.30 -7.51 -20.49
CA GLY A 127 -16.16 -7.58 -19.56
C GLY A 127 -16.56 -8.17 -18.20
N ARG A 128 -17.76 -7.86 -17.70
CA ARG A 128 -18.31 -8.45 -16.46
C ARG A 128 -18.61 -9.93 -16.62
N ALA A 129 -19.19 -10.35 -17.75
CA ALA A 129 -19.48 -11.76 -18.02
C ALA A 129 -18.20 -12.60 -18.09
N THR A 130 -17.16 -12.10 -18.78
CA THR A 130 -15.84 -12.76 -18.83
C THR A 130 -15.19 -12.84 -17.46
N LEU A 131 -15.24 -11.76 -16.65
CA LEU A 131 -14.71 -11.77 -15.28
C LEU A 131 -15.42 -12.79 -14.37
N ASN A 132 -16.76 -12.88 -14.43
CA ASN A 132 -17.50 -13.85 -13.61
C ASN A 132 -17.13 -15.29 -13.97
N LYS A 133 -17.05 -15.62 -15.27
CA LYS A 133 -16.61 -16.94 -15.72
C LYS A 133 -15.19 -17.28 -15.29
N LEU A 134 -14.31 -16.27 -15.26
CA LEU A 134 -12.93 -16.40 -14.79
C LEU A 134 -12.81 -16.73 -13.31
N LEU A 135 -13.63 -16.08 -12.49
CA LEU A 135 -13.70 -16.35 -11.06
C LEU A 135 -14.25 -17.76 -10.77
N ASP A 136 -15.16 -18.25 -11.61
CA ASP A 136 -15.77 -19.57 -11.46
C ASP A 136 -14.86 -20.73 -11.94
N ASN A 137 -14.04 -20.53 -12.99
CA ASN A 137 -13.28 -21.62 -13.64
C ASN A 137 -11.74 -21.54 -13.50
N GLY A 138 -11.16 -20.42 -13.04
CA GLY A 138 -9.71 -20.23 -12.92
C GLY A 138 -9.00 -19.78 -14.22
N SER A 139 -7.75 -19.31 -14.10
CA SER A 139 -7.09 -18.45 -15.12
C SER A 139 -6.79 -19.09 -16.48
N LYS A 140 -6.97 -20.40 -16.65
CA LYS A 140 -6.54 -21.13 -17.86
C LYS A 140 -7.55 -21.03 -19.01
N ASP A 141 -8.79 -20.66 -18.72
CA ASP A 141 -9.88 -20.51 -19.70
C ASP A 141 -10.18 -19.02 -20.02
N ALA A 142 -9.33 -18.11 -19.53
CA ALA A 142 -9.52 -16.66 -19.55
C ALA A 142 -9.41 -16.03 -20.94
N GLU A 143 -8.30 -16.38 -21.63
CA GLU A 143 -7.93 -15.79 -22.92
C GLU A 143 -8.86 -16.27 -24.02
N ASP A 144 -9.14 -17.58 -24.06
CA ASP A 144 -10.05 -18.19 -25.02
C ASP A 144 -11.47 -17.60 -24.92
N GLU A 145 -11.98 -17.39 -23.70
CA GLU A 145 -13.29 -16.80 -23.46
C GLU A 145 -13.30 -15.29 -23.77
N TYR A 146 -12.22 -14.56 -23.46
CA TYR A 146 -12.10 -13.15 -23.86
C TYR A 146 -12.12 -13.01 -25.38
N GLU A 147 -11.39 -13.86 -26.10
CA GLU A 147 -11.34 -13.88 -27.56
C GLU A 147 -12.71 -14.23 -28.17
N GLU A 148 -13.42 -15.22 -27.62
CA GLU A 148 -14.79 -15.58 -28.04
C GLU A 148 -15.76 -14.40 -27.85
N GLN A 149 -15.74 -13.78 -26.67
CA GLN A 149 -16.62 -12.65 -26.38
C GLN A 149 -16.27 -11.39 -27.18
N TRP A 150 -14.99 -11.12 -27.41
CA TRP A 150 -14.52 -10.04 -28.28
C TRP A 150 -15.01 -10.21 -29.71
N ASN A 151 -14.87 -11.42 -30.27
CA ASN A 151 -15.33 -11.78 -31.60
C ASN A 151 -16.86 -11.71 -31.76
N ARG A 152 -17.61 -11.76 -30.65
CA ARG A 152 -19.07 -11.56 -30.64
C ARG A 152 -19.48 -10.08 -30.72
N ILE A 153 -18.68 -9.15 -30.20
CA ILE A 153 -18.99 -7.71 -30.17
C ILE A 153 -18.49 -6.98 -31.42
N VAL A 154 -17.35 -7.40 -31.98
CA VAL A 154 -16.73 -6.76 -33.15
C VAL A 154 -17.69 -6.64 -34.35
N PRO A 155 -18.54 -7.63 -34.69
CA PRO A 155 -19.50 -7.49 -35.79
C PRO A 155 -20.61 -6.46 -35.50
N LEU A 156 -21.01 -6.28 -34.24
CA LEU A 156 -22.07 -5.33 -33.85
C LEU A 156 -21.62 -3.87 -33.99
N ARG A 157 -20.32 -3.58 -33.81
CA ARG A 157 -19.75 -2.24 -34.02
C ARG A 157 -19.61 -1.83 -35.48
N GLN A 158 -19.63 -2.78 -36.41
CA GLN A 158 -19.61 -2.49 -37.85
C GLN A 158 -21.01 -2.32 -38.44
N ALA A 159 -22.05 -2.85 -37.78
CA ALA A 159 -23.44 -2.72 -38.24
C ALA A 159 -24.07 -1.35 -37.89
N ASP A 160 -23.69 -0.72 -36.78
CA ASP A 160 -24.17 0.63 -36.39
C ASP A 160 -23.53 1.78 -37.22
N GLY A 161 -22.71 1.46 -38.23
CA GLY A 161 -22.06 2.41 -39.13
C GLY A 161 -22.67 2.48 -40.54
N GLU A 162 -23.69 1.67 -40.83
CA GLU A 162 -24.39 1.64 -42.14
C GLU A 162 -25.90 1.81 -41.95
N GLU A 163 -26.35 2.96 -41.46
CA GLU A 163 -27.65 3.52 -41.85
C GLU A 163 -27.41 4.93 -42.40
N GLU A 164 -27.27 5.00 -43.72
CA GLU A 164 -27.43 6.21 -44.55
C GLU A 164 -28.89 6.32 -45.00
#